data_AF-A0AAU8MTA2-F1
#
_entry.id   AF-A0AAU8MTA2-F1
#
_cell.length_a   1.000
_cell.length_b   1.000
_cell.length_c   1.000
_cell.angle_alpha   90.00
_cell.angle_beta   90.00
_cell.angle_gamma   90.00
#
_symmetry.space_group_name_H-M   'P 1'
#
loop_
_entity.id
_entity.type
_entity.pdbx_description
1 polymer ?
#
loop_
_entity_poly.entity_id
_entity_poly.type
_entity_poly.pdbx_seq_one_letter_code
_entity_poly.pdbx_strand_id
1 'polypeptide(L)' 'MATSPERHWFDVHAVDSKGNPSTYTVRKRGRTVYIHGLDGRRHLCHPSVVDVDGVKREIAIVFQARVTRIET' A
#
# COMPACT_ATOMS: atom_id res chain seq x y z
N MET A 1 1.57 -19.78 19.06
CA MET A 1 2.44 -19.08 18.10
C MET A 1 2.06 -17.61 18.10
N ALA A 2 2.97 -16.72 18.51
CA ALA A 2 2.67 -15.28 18.57
C ALA A 2 2.59 -14.73 17.14
N THR A 3 1.40 -14.34 16.67
CA THR A 3 1.30 -13.64 15.40
C THR A 3 1.85 -12.23 15.57
N SER A 4 2.82 -11.83 14.74
CA SER A 4 3.29 -10.45 14.75
C SER A 4 2.10 -9.48 14.59
N PRO A 5 2.05 -8.38 15.36
CA PRO A 5 1.02 -7.37 15.18
C PRO A 5 1.25 -6.66 13.84
N GLU A 6 0.16 -6.20 13.22
CA GLU A 6 0.22 -5.33 12.06
C GLU A 6 0.69 -3.93 12.50
N ARG A 7 1.73 -3.41 11.86
CA ARG A 7 2.31 -2.10 12.15
C ARG A 7 2.20 -1.21 10.92
N HIS A 8 1.95 0.08 11.14
CA HIS A 8 2.11 1.09 10.10
C HIS A 8 3.55 1.05 9.59
N TRP A 9 3.72 1.22 8.29
CA TRP A 9 5.02 1.25 7.63
C TRP A 9 5.28 2.59 6.95
N PHE A 10 4.36 3.06 6.11
CA PHE A 10 4.38 4.38 5.49
C PHE A 10 3.03 4.67 4.82
N ASP A 11 2.77 5.94 4.52
CA ASP A 11 1.65 6.41 3.73
C ASP A 11 2.09 6.75 2.30
N VAL A 12 1.17 6.56 1.36
CA VAL A 12 1.40 6.74 -0.07
C VAL A 12 0.34 7.69 -0.61
N HIS A 13 0.79 8.78 -1.21
CA HIS A 13 -0.06 9.65 -2.02
C HIS A 13 0.06 9.22 -3.46
N ALA A 14 -1.08 9.06 -4.11
CA ALA A 14 -1.17 8.68 -5.50
C ALA A 14 -2.29 9.46 -6.19
N VAL A 15 -2.32 9.37 -7.51
CA VAL A 15 -3.36 9.97 -8.34
C VAL A 15 -3.94 8.87 -9.22
N ASP A 16 -5.27 8.75 -9.25
CA ASP A 16 -5.96 7.79 -10.10
C ASP A 16 -5.88 8.17 -11.59
N SER A 17 -6.41 7.33 -12.48
CA SER A 17 -6.44 7.58 -13.92
C SER A 17 -7.27 8.81 -14.33
N LYS A 18 -8.12 9.34 -13.44
CA LYS A 18 -8.93 10.54 -13.65
C LYS A 18 -8.30 11.81 -13.09
N GLY A 19 -7.13 11.71 -12.45
CA GLY A 19 -6.47 12.85 -11.83
C GLY A 19 -6.89 13.11 -10.38
N ASN A 20 -7.71 12.25 -9.78
CA ASN A 20 -8.14 12.43 -8.39
C ASN A 20 -7.03 11.97 -7.43
N PRO A 21 -6.67 12.79 -6.43
CA PRO A 21 -5.72 12.38 -5.41
C PRO A 21 -6.34 11.29 -4.53
N SER A 22 -5.51 10.32 -4.14
CA SER A 22 -5.85 9.24 -3.22
C SER A 22 -4.68 8.98 -2.28
N THR A 23 -4.99 8.63 -1.04
CA THR A 23 -3.99 8.29 -0.04
C THR A 23 -4.18 6.83 0.37
N TYR A 24 -3.08 6.09 0.47
CA TYR A 24 -3.06 4.71 0.89
C TYR A 24 -2.13 4.54 2.08
N THR A 25 -2.58 3.83 3.11
CA THR A 25 -1.74 3.49 4.25
C THR A 25 -1.18 2.08 4.07
N VAL A 26 0.13 1.96 4.15
CA VAL A 26 0.83 0.69 3.99
C VAL A 26 1.20 0.16 5.36
N ARG A 27 0.82 -1.09 5.62
CA ARG A 27 1.06 -1.76 6.89
C ARG A 27 1.76 -3.09 6.69
N LYS A 28 2.53 -3.52 7.68
CA LYS A 28 3.29 -4.78 7.66
C LYS A 28 2.90 -5.66 8.83
N ARG A 29 2.72 -6.96 8.56
CA ARG A 29 2.59 -8.02 9.56
C ARG A 29 3.63 -9.10 9.27
N GLY A 30 4.78 -9.04 9.94
CA GLY A 30 5.91 -9.88 9.58
C GLY A 30 6.42 -9.55 8.17
N ARG A 31 6.41 -10.54 7.27
CA ARG A 31 6.77 -10.35 5.84
C ARG A 31 5.59 -9.94 4.96
N THR A 32 4.38 -9.99 5.48
CA THR A 32 3.17 -9.68 4.73
C THR A 32 2.93 -8.17 4.71
N VAL A 33 2.63 -7.62 3.53
CA VAL A 33 2.32 -6.21 3.32
C VAL A 33 0.84 -6.05 3.01
N TYR A 34 0.23 -5.02 3.58
CA TYR A 34 -1.16 -4.63 3.36
C TYR A 34 -1.22 -3.18 2.90
N ILE A 35 -2.10 -2.90 1.95
CA ILE A 35 -2.40 -1.54 1.48
C ILE A 35 -3.85 -1.24 1.86
N HIS A 36 -4.07 -0.16 2.59
CA HIS A 36 -5.39 0.31 3.01
C HIS A 36 -5.73 1.58 2.23
N GLY A 37 -6.78 1.53 1.42
CA GLY A 37 -7.30 2.70 0.70
C GLY A 37 -8.34 3.49 1.49
N LEU A 38 -8.61 4.71 1.03
CA LEU A 38 -9.59 5.64 1.63
C LEU A 38 -11.00 5.05 1.73
N ASP A 39 -11.40 4.19 0.80
CA ASP A 39 -12.74 3.55 0.78
C ASP A 39 -12.89 2.42 1.83
N GLY A 40 -11.94 2.29 2.76
CA GLY A 40 -11.86 1.16 3.69
C GLY A 40 -11.40 -0.15 3.03
N ARG A 41 -11.06 -0.10 1.74
CA ARG A 41 -10.58 -1.27 0.98
C ARG A 41 -9.18 -1.65 1.46
N ARG A 42 -9.08 -2.86 2.03
CA ARG A 42 -7.80 -3.47 2.40
C ARG A 42 -7.38 -4.47 1.33
N HIS A 43 -6.17 -4.30 0.83
CA HIS A 43 -5.53 -5.23 -0.11
C HIS A 43 -4.36 -5.94 0.55
N LEU A 44 -4.34 -7.26 0.44
CA LEU A 44 -3.20 -8.10 0.80
C LEU A 44 -2.26 -8.16 -0.40
N CYS A 45 -1.04 -7.64 -0.25
CA CYS A 45 -0.08 -7.61 -1.35
C CYS A 45 0.42 -9.01 -1.70
N HIS A 46 0.84 -9.18 -2.95
CA HIS A 46 1.55 -10.38 -3.38
C HIS A 46 2.78 -10.67 -2.50
N PRO A 47 3.11 -11.94 -2.17
CA PRO A 47 4.23 -12.27 -1.28
C PRO A 47 5.61 -11.77 -1.71
N SER A 48 5.79 -11.43 -2.99
CA SER A 48 7.03 -10.83 -3.50
C SER A 48 7.19 -9.35 -3.15
N VAL A 49 6.15 -8.69 -2.65
CA VAL A 49 6.20 -7.28 -2.24
C VAL A 49 6.85 -7.18 -0.87
N VAL A 50 8.14 -6.84 -0.86
CA VAL A 50 8.95 -6.75 0.36
C VAL A 50 9.46 -5.34 0.64
N ASP A 51 9.54 -4.51 -0.40
CA ASP A 51 10.09 -3.16 -0.43
C ASP A 51 9.09 -2.12 -0.97
N VAL A 52 9.47 -0.85 -0.91
CA VAL A 52 8.67 0.29 -1.32
C VAL A 52 8.35 0.27 -2.82
N ASP A 53 9.27 -0.15 -3.67
CA ASP A 53 9.04 -0.17 -5.12
C ASP A 53 8.12 -1.32 -5.54
N GLY A 54 8.15 -2.43 -4.80
CA GLY A 54 7.12 -3.47 -4.90
C GLY A 54 5.72 -2.93 -4.56
N VAL A 55 5.60 -2.14 -3.49
CA VAL A 55 4.32 -1.52 -3.10
C VAL A 55 3.83 -0.54 -4.16
N LYS A 56 4.71 0.31 -4.71
CA LYS A 56 4.33 1.24 -5.80
C LYS A 56 3.78 0.49 -7.02
N ARG A 57 4.41 -0.62 -7.42
CA ARG A 57 3.95 -1.46 -8.53
C ARG A 57 2.60 -2.09 -8.23
N GLU A 58 2.42 -2.61 -7.01
CA GLU A 58 1.15 -3.19 -6.59
C GLU A 58 0.03 -2.14 -6.62
N ILE A 59 0.31 -0.90 -6.16
CA ILE A 59 -0.65 0.22 -6.24
C ILE A 59 -1.03 0.53 -7.69
N ALA A 60 -0.05 0.58 -8.59
CA ALA A 60 -0.30 0.84 -10.00
C ALA A 60 -1.15 -0.26 -10.66
N ILE A 61 -0.95 -1.54 -10.29
CA ILE A 61 -1.66 -2.67 -10.90
C ILE A 61 -3.06 -2.83 -10.30
N VAL A 62 -3.17 -2.83 -8.97
CA VAL A 62 -4.40 -3.19 -8.25
C VAL A 62 -5.35 -2.02 -8.13
N PHE A 63 -4.81 -0.83 -7.84
CA PHE A 63 -5.60 0.38 -7.61
C PHE A 63 -5.61 1.31 -8.82
N GLN A 64 -4.89 0.97 -9.89
CA GLN A 64 -4.78 1.79 -11.11
C GLN A 64 -4.40 3.25 -10.81
N ALA A 65 -3.55 3.43 -9.79
CA ALA A 65 -3.14 4.73 -9.29
C ALA A 65 -1.62 4.91 -9.43
N ARG A 66 -1.21 6.12 -9.81
CA ARG A 66 0.21 6.47 -9.92
C ARG A 66 0.68 7.12 -8.64
N VAL A 67 1.64 6.50 -7.97
CA VAL A 67 2.27 7.06 -6.75
C VAL A 67 2.99 8.36 -7.08
N THR A 68 2.68 9.41 -6.31
CA THR A 68 3.27 10.75 -6.44
C THR A 68 4.20 11.09 -5.29
N ARG A 69 3.90 10.61 -4.07
CA ARG A 69 4.69 10.89 -2.86
C ARG A 69 4.54 9.76 -1.85
N ILE A 70 5.57 9.58 -1.02
CA ILE A 70 5.58 8.65 0.11
C ILE A 70 5.95 9.42 1.37
N GLU A 71 5.26 9.11 2.47
CA GLU A 71 5.50 9.70 3.79
C GLU A 71 5.69 8.58 4.82
N THR A 72 6.77 8.66 5.58
CA THR A 72 7.17 7.63 6.56
C THR A 72 6.88 8.05 7.98
#